data_AF-A0A9R0TY34-F1
#
_entry.id   AF-A0A9R0TY34-F1
#
_cell.length_a   1.000
_cell.length_b   1.000
_cell.length_c   1.000
_cell.angle_alpha   90.00
_cell.angle_beta   90.00
_cell.angle_gamma   90.00
#
_symmetry.space_group_name_H-M   'P 1'
#
loop_
_entity.id
_entity.type
_entity.pdbx_description
1 polymer ?
#
loop_
_entity_poly.entity_id
_entity_poly.type
_entity_poly.pdbx_seq_one_letter_code
_entity_poly.pdbx_strand_id
1 'polypeptide(L)'
;MSPCFHSLLGTEENAFMELLRFMYNGRLTPTTESTLLVDILMAADKFDVVSCIKLCGQRLIGLPMTLESAVRCLDLPCSISMAADLSEAAKKFLAKRYKKFLSTKFQDELMRIPLAGIVAILSRNLPGVASEKSVYDFVLRWADLQYPNSEQRREILSSSLLPMVPLRRSMTNVILIDQPSCIINFSLKREHCFGSFPSGSMRSPPFYCAGHGFFLSAHRRMEPSNSFVLIIQKLEDKGLVRGTVDYDIEVKTTPSLEFTTLWRRTTTTGCTQGFGCSVPWSEVIPDDSPFFIDDKLHIRVHVKITPQP
;
A
#
# COMPACT_ATOMS: atom_id res chain seq x y z
N MET A 1 -23.97 -27.49 -17.56
CA MET A 1 -23.86 -27.05 -18.97
C MET A 1 -23.72 -25.55 -18.95
N SER A 2 -22.48 -25.05 -19.07
CA SER A 2 -22.14 -23.64 -18.88
C SER A 2 -22.02 -22.94 -20.24
N PRO A 3 -22.66 -21.77 -20.47
CA PRO A 3 -22.64 -21.09 -21.76
C PRO A 3 -21.34 -20.30 -22.06
N CYS A 4 -20.34 -20.31 -21.17
CA CYS A 4 -19.22 -19.36 -21.23
C CYS A 4 -18.01 -19.77 -22.11
N PHE A 5 -17.97 -20.99 -22.65
CA PHE A 5 -16.79 -21.42 -23.43
C PHE A 5 -16.85 -21.03 -24.92
N HIS A 6 -18.02 -20.67 -25.45
CA HIS A 6 -18.17 -20.41 -26.89
C HIS A 6 -17.81 -18.98 -27.33
N SER A 7 -17.70 -18.01 -26.42
CA SER A 7 -17.45 -16.60 -26.77
C SER A 7 -15.98 -16.20 -26.86
N LEU A 8 -15.07 -16.95 -26.22
CA LEU A 8 -13.62 -16.64 -26.20
C LEU A 8 -12.90 -17.07 -27.49
N LEU A 9 -13.37 -18.13 -28.16
CA LEU A 9 -12.80 -18.60 -29.42
C LEU A 9 -13.04 -17.61 -30.58
N GLY A 10 -14.18 -16.91 -30.58
CA GLY A 10 -14.53 -15.99 -31.67
C GLY A 10 -13.70 -14.71 -31.72
N THR A 11 -13.22 -14.21 -30.57
CA THR A 11 -12.39 -13.00 -30.51
C THR A 11 -10.95 -13.28 -30.93
N GLU A 12 -10.39 -14.42 -30.52
CA GLU A 12 -9.04 -14.84 -30.94
C GLU A 12 -8.98 -15.14 -32.44
N GLU A 13 -10.00 -15.83 -32.97
CA GLU A 13 -10.09 -16.10 -34.41
C GLU A 13 -10.16 -14.80 -35.21
N ASN A 14 -10.99 -13.84 -34.80
CA ASN A 14 -11.08 -12.54 -35.48
C ASN A 14 -9.75 -11.78 -35.45
N ALA A 15 -9.07 -11.74 -34.30
CA ALA A 15 -7.78 -11.08 -34.18
C ALA A 15 -6.71 -11.73 -35.06
N PHE A 16 -6.70 -13.06 -35.12
CA PHE A 16 -5.80 -13.81 -36.00
C PHE A 16 -6.11 -13.56 -37.48
N MET A 17 -7.38 -13.53 -37.88
CA MET A 17 -7.78 -13.22 -39.25
C MET A 17 -7.40 -11.81 -39.67
N GLU A 18 -7.49 -10.82 -38.77
CA GLU A 18 -7.02 -9.46 -39.02
C GLU A 18 -5.49 -9.39 -39.12
N LEU A 19 -4.77 -10.15 -38.29
CA LEU A 19 -3.32 -10.27 -38.42
C LEU A 19 -2.90 -10.87 -39.77
N LEU A 20 -3.56 -11.95 -40.21
CA LEU A 20 -3.31 -12.53 -41.53
C LEU A 20 -3.58 -11.52 -42.64
N ARG A 21 -4.71 -10.80 -42.60
CA ARG A 21 -5.01 -9.73 -43.57
C ARG A 21 -3.91 -8.67 -43.58
N PHE A 22 -3.40 -8.29 -42.41
CA PHE A 22 -2.29 -7.35 -42.31
C PHE A 22 -1.00 -7.91 -42.93
N MET A 23 -0.67 -9.18 -42.71
CA MET A 23 0.53 -9.80 -43.30
C MET A 23 0.49 -9.85 -44.83
N TYR A 24 -0.69 -10.05 -45.42
CA TYR A 24 -0.86 -10.09 -46.87
C TYR A 24 -0.98 -8.69 -47.50
N ASN A 25 -1.73 -7.78 -46.88
CA ASN A 25 -2.13 -6.51 -47.50
C ASN A 25 -1.48 -5.27 -46.85
N GLY A 26 -0.72 -5.44 -45.77
CA GLY A 26 -0.07 -4.37 -45.01
C GLY A 26 -1.03 -3.44 -44.25
N ARG A 27 -2.31 -3.80 -44.13
CA ARG A 27 -3.35 -2.92 -43.56
C ARG A 27 -4.31 -3.71 -42.66
N LEU A 28 -4.66 -3.11 -41.52
CA LEU A 28 -5.75 -3.56 -40.65
C LEU A 28 -7.06 -2.91 -41.08
N THR A 29 -8.17 -3.61 -40.91
CA THR A 29 -9.49 -3.02 -41.09
C THR A 29 -9.66 -1.79 -40.18
N PRO A 30 -10.40 -0.75 -40.62
CA PRO A 30 -10.77 0.35 -39.74
C PRO A 30 -11.66 -0.19 -38.62
N THR A 31 -11.21 -0.07 -37.38
CA THR A 31 -11.99 -0.44 -36.20
C THR A 31 -11.89 0.64 -35.14
N THR A 32 -12.98 0.86 -34.42
CA THR A 32 -13.04 1.71 -33.23
C THR A 32 -13.00 0.90 -31.93
N GLU A 33 -12.97 -0.44 -32.04
CA GLU A 33 -12.98 -1.35 -30.90
C GLU A 33 -11.56 -1.54 -30.33
N SER A 34 -11.27 -0.83 -29.25
CA SER A 34 -9.98 -0.89 -28.56
C SER A 34 -9.65 -2.29 -28.02
N THR A 35 -10.65 -3.11 -27.68
CA THR A 35 -10.42 -4.50 -27.22
C THR A 35 -9.91 -5.40 -28.34
N LEU A 36 -10.52 -5.33 -29.52
CA LEU A 36 -10.07 -6.07 -30.71
C LEU A 36 -8.63 -5.69 -31.10
N LEU A 37 -8.27 -4.40 -31.00
CA LEU A 37 -6.91 -3.96 -31.27
C LEU A 37 -5.89 -4.52 -30.26
N VAL A 38 -6.27 -4.70 -29.00
CA VAL A 38 -5.42 -5.39 -28.01
C VAL A 38 -5.27 -6.87 -28.36
N ASP A 39 -6.34 -7.54 -28.80
CA ASP A 39 -6.28 -8.94 -29.23
C ASP A 39 -5.38 -9.13 -30.46
N ILE A 40 -5.49 -8.24 -31.47
CA ILE A 40 -4.62 -8.25 -32.65
C ILE A 40 -3.18 -8.00 -32.24
N LEU A 41 -2.93 -7.06 -31.32
CA LEU A 41 -1.59 -6.77 -30.81
C LEU A 41 -0.98 -7.98 -30.10
N MET A 42 -1.75 -8.69 -29.28
CA MET A 42 -1.32 -9.92 -28.60
C MET A 42 -1.04 -11.05 -29.59
N ALA A 43 -1.87 -11.21 -30.63
CA ALA A 43 -1.60 -12.15 -31.70
C ALA A 43 -0.32 -11.77 -32.47
N ALA A 44 -0.14 -10.49 -32.80
CA ALA A 44 1.04 -10.00 -33.50
C ALA A 44 2.33 -10.23 -32.69
N ASP A 45 2.31 -10.05 -31.37
CA ASP A 45 3.43 -10.40 -30.48
C ASP A 45 3.73 -11.90 -30.52
N LYS A 46 2.69 -12.75 -30.41
CA LYS A 46 2.82 -14.21 -30.47
C LYS A 46 3.46 -14.72 -31.78
N PHE A 47 3.21 -14.04 -32.89
CA PHE A 47 3.74 -14.38 -34.22
C PHE A 47 4.89 -13.48 -34.68
N ASP A 48 5.44 -12.65 -33.79
CA ASP A 48 6.58 -11.75 -34.03
C ASP A 48 6.41 -10.77 -35.22
N VAL A 49 5.19 -10.24 -35.39
CA VAL A 49 4.86 -9.28 -36.46
C VAL A 49 5.01 -7.84 -35.95
N VAL A 50 6.27 -7.41 -35.78
CA VAL A 50 6.64 -6.12 -35.15
C VAL A 50 5.94 -4.89 -35.77
N SER A 51 5.76 -4.85 -37.09
CA SER A 51 5.08 -3.73 -37.77
C SER A 51 3.59 -3.65 -37.38
N CYS A 52 2.93 -4.78 -37.16
CA CYS A 52 1.54 -4.84 -36.71
C CYS A 52 1.41 -4.39 -35.25
N ILE A 53 2.34 -4.81 -34.37
CA ILE A 53 2.40 -4.38 -32.97
C ILE A 53 2.47 -2.85 -32.90
N LYS A 54 3.38 -2.25 -33.68
CA LYS A 54 3.55 -0.79 -33.73
C LYS A 54 2.28 -0.08 -34.20
N LEU A 55 1.65 -0.58 -35.26
CA LEU A 55 0.42 0.00 -35.79
C LEU A 55 -0.74 -0.09 -34.79
N CYS A 56 -0.91 -1.23 -34.14
CA CYS A 56 -1.96 -1.43 -33.13
C CYS A 56 -1.75 -0.51 -31.92
N GLY A 57 -0.52 -0.43 -31.40
CA GLY A 57 -0.21 0.45 -30.28
C GLY A 57 -0.44 1.93 -30.59
N GLN A 58 -0.06 2.40 -31.79
CA GLN A 58 -0.33 3.78 -32.22
C GLN A 58 -1.84 4.07 -32.31
N ARG A 59 -2.63 3.14 -32.88
CA ARG A 59 -4.09 3.30 -32.94
C ARG A 59 -4.72 3.30 -31.55
N LEU A 60 -4.28 2.41 -30.65
CA LEU A 60 -4.76 2.34 -29.27
C LEU A 60 -4.50 3.63 -28.48
N ILE A 61 -3.36 4.28 -28.69
CA ILE A 61 -3.05 5.56 -28.06
C ILE A 61 -3.95 6.69 -28.59
N GLY A 62 -4.31 6.64 -29.88
CA GLY A 62 -5.16 7.65 -30.52
C GLY A 62 -6.66 7.49 -30.25
N LEU A 63 -7.12 6.30 -29.87
CA LEU A 63 -8.53 5.99 -29.63
C LEU A 63 -8.97 6.24 -28.18
N PRO A 64 -10.27 6.50 -27.93
CA PRO A 64 -10.81 6.51 -26.59
C PRO A 64 -10.63 5.14 -25.92
N MET A 65 -9.95 5.12 -24.78
CA MET A 65 -9.74 3.89 -24.02
C MET A 65 -11.00 3.53 -23.23
N THR A 66 -11.34 2.24 -23.14
CA THR A 66 -12.41 1.72 -22.29
C THR A 66 -11.81 1.13 -21.01
N LEU A 67 -12.64 0.83 -20.00
CA LEU A 67 -12.16 0.16 -18.79
C LEU A 67 -11.54 -1.20 -19.10
N GLU A 68 -12.18 -1.97 -19.98
CA GLU A 68 -11.73 -3.29 -20.40
C GLU A 68 -10.38 -3.22 -21.13
N SER A 69 -10.26 -2.34 -22.13
CA SER A 69 -9.00 -2.20 -22.86
C SER A 69 -7.89 -1.63 -21.98
N ALA A 70 -8.20 -0.72 -21.04
CA ALA A 70 -7.22 -0.19 -20.10
C ALA A 70 -6.64 -1.28 -19.18
N VAL A 71 -7.49 -2.14 -18.61
CA VAL A 71 -7.03 -3.22 -17.73
C VAL A 71 -6.16 -4.20 -18.52
N ARG A 72 -6.57 -4.61 -19.72
CA ARG A 72 -5.76 -5.50 -20.57
C ARG A 72 -4.42 -4.88 -20.98
N CYS A 73 -4.37 -3.56 -21.22
CA CYS A 73 -3.13 -2.84 -21.49
C CYS A 73 -2.15 -2.81 -20.30
N LEU A 74 -2.63 -2.94 -19.06
CA LEU A 74 -1.77 -2.99 -17.87
C LEU A 74 -1.08 -4.36 -17.70
N ASP A 75 -1.72 -5.42 -18.19
CA ASP A 75 -1.23 -6.80 -18.10
C ASP A 75 -0.43 -7.24 -19.34
N LEU A 76 -0.11 -6.31 -20.24
CA LEU A 76 0.67 -6.62 -21.44
C LEU A 76 2.10 -7.07 -21.08
N PRO A 77 2.63 -8.13 -21.74
CA PRO A 77 4.02 -8.54 -21.60
C PRO A 77 5.02 -7.40 -21.86
N CYS A 78 6.06 -7.30 -21.03
CA CYS A 78 7.11 -6.29 -21.19
C CYS A 78 7.94 -6.45 -22.48
N SER A 79 7.88 -7.63 -23.13
CA SER A 79 8.52 -7.89 -24.43
C SER A 79 7.93 -7.04 -25.56
N ILE A 80 6.67 -6.63 -25.43
CA ILE A 80 5.98 -5.83 -26.44
C ILE A 80 6.55 -4.41 -26.42
N SER A 81 7.12 -3.98 -27.56
CA SER A 81 7.80 -2.69 -27.71
C SER A 81 6.98 -1.47 -27.30
N MET A 82 5.64 -1.53 -27.32
CA MET A 82 4.73 -0.43 -26.96
C MET A 82 4.03 -0.62 -25.61
N ALA A 83 4.33 -1.68 -24.86
CA ALA A 83 3.64 -1.99 -23.61
C ALA A 83 3.74 -0.84 -22.59
N ALA A 84 4.91 -0.21 -22.45
CA ALA A 84 5.12 0.88 -21.51
C ALA A 84 4.21 2.09 -21.81
N ASP A 85 4.13 2.50 -23.08
CA ASP A 85 3.30 3.63 -23.52
C ASP A 85 1.81 3.34 -23.34
N LEU A 86 1.38 2.11 -23.67
CA LEU A 86 0.00 1.67 -23.51
C LEU A 86 -0.39 1.58 -22.03
N SER A 87 0.48 1.05 -21.18
CA SER A 87 0.29 1.03 -19.72
C SER A 87 0.20 2.46 -19.16
N GLU A 88 1.04 3.38 -19.64
CA GLU A 88 0.99 4.78 -19.21
C GLU A 88 -0.31 5.47 -19.64
N ALA A 89 -0.79 5.22 -20.87
CA ALA A 89 -2.08 5.70 -21.35
C ALA A 89 -3.25 5.13 -20.52
N ALA A 90 -3.22 3.83 -20.20
CA ALA A 90 -4.21 3.18 -19.34
C ALA A 90 -4.25 3.79 -17.94
N LYS A 91 -3.07 4.01 -17.32
CA LYS A 91 -2.95 4.69 -16.03
C LYS A 91 -3.55 6.10 -16.08
N LYS A 92 -3.30 6.89 -17.13
CA LYS A 92 -3.90 8.23 -17.30
C LYS A 92 -5.43 8.17 -17.42
N PHE A 93 -5.95 7.23 -18.21
CA PHE A 93 -7.39 7.03 -18.37
C PHE A 93 -8.08 6.67 -17.05
N LEU A 94 -7.57 5.66 -16.35
CA LEU A 94 -8.11 5.21 -15.06
C LEU A 94 -8.03 6.33 -14.01
N ALA A 95 -6.92 7.05 -13.96
CA ALA A 95 -6.76 8.20 -13.07
C ALA A 95 -7.88 9.25 -13.30
N LYS A 96 -8.10 9.61 -14.57
CA LYS A 96 -9.14 10.57 -14.95
C LYS A 96 -10.55 10.07 -14.65
N ARG A 97 -10.87 8.81 -14.96
CA ARG A 97 -12.20 8.21 -14.72
C ARG A 97 -12.53 8.16 -13.23
N TYR A 98 -11.58 7.71 -12.41
CA TYR A 98 -11.75 7.52 -10.97
C TYR A 98 -11.14 8.66 -10.14
N LYS A 99 -11.10 9.88 -10.68
CA LYS A 99 -10.60 11.07 -9.96
C LYS A 99 -11.29 11.27 -8.60
N LYS A 100 -12.58 10.89 -8.49
CA LYS A 100 -13.33 10.80 -7.23
C LYS A 100 -13.45 9.33 -6.80
N PHE A 101 -12.32 8.72 -6.46
CA PHE A 101 -12.13 7.27 -6.26
C PHE A 101 -13.14 6.61 -5.30
N LEU A 102 -13.65 7.32 -4.29
CA LEU A 102 -14.63 6.80 -3.33
C LEU A 102 -16.02 7.41 -3.47
N SER A 103 -16.34 8.00 -4.63
CA SER A 103 -17.72 8.40 -4.91
C SER A 103 -18.62 7.16 -5.00
N THR A 104 -19.85 7.28 -4.52
CA THR A 104 -20.90 6.24 -4.62
C THR A 104 -21.17 5.81 -6.06
N LYS A 105 -20.89 6.68 -7.05
CA LYS A 105 -21.14 6.43 -8.47
C LYS A 105 -20.44 5.20 -9.04
N PHE A 106 -19.27 4.82 -8.51
CA PHE A 106 -18.41 3.81 -9.12
C PHE A 106 -18.11 2.61 -8.21
N GLN A 107 -18.76 2.47 -7.06
CA GLN A 107 -18.44 1.42 -6.08
C GLN A 107 -18.55 0.02 -6.69
N ASP A 108 -19.67 -0.32 -7.33
CA ASP A 108 -19.87 -1.66 -7.92
C ASP A 108 -18.92 -1.95 -9.09
N GLU A 109 -18.56 -0.92 -9.86
CA GLU A 109 -17.60 -1.05 -10.95
C GLU A 109 -16.20 -1.31 -10.41
N LEU A 110 -15.75 -0.51 -9.43
CA LEU A 110 -14.45 -0.65 -8.76
C LEU A 110 -14.27 -2.03 -8.12
N MET A 111 -15.32 -2.58 -7.50
CA MET A 111 -15.28 -3.90 -6.89
C MET A 111 -15.05 -5.03 -7.89
N ARG A 112 -15.28 -4.81 -9.20
CA ARG A 112 -15.04 -5.79 -10.28
C ARG A 112 -13.70 -5.59 -11.00
N ILE A 113 -12.97 -4.53 -10.73
CA ILE A 113 -11.70 -4.25 -11.40
C ILE A 113 -10.62 -5.21 -10.88
N PRO A 114 -9.82 -5.84 -11.77
CA PRO A 114 -8.68 -6.67 -11.38
C PRO A 114 -7.57 -5.91 -10.66
N LEU A 115 -6.65 -6.66 -10.04
CA LEU A 115 -5.56 -6.11 -9.22
C LEU A 115 -4.77 -5.02 -9.93
N ALA A 116 -4.33 -5.25 -11.17
CA ALA A 116 -3.52 -4.31 -11.93
C ALA A 116 -4.23 -2.95 -12.11
N GLY A 117 -5.55 -2.99 -12.36
CA GLY A 117 -6.37 -1.79 -12.47
C GLY A 117 -6.49 -1.05 -11.15
N ILE A 118 -6.73 -1.74 -10.03
CA ILE A 118 -6.79 -1.11 -8.70
C ILE A 118 -5.44 -0.49 -8.32
N VAL A 119 -4.33 -1.20 -8.51
CA VAL A 119 -2.98 -0.67 -8.28
C VAL A 119 -2.76 0.60 -9.10
N ALA A 120 -3.07 0.58 -10.39
CA ALA A 120 -2.92 1.74 -11.27
C ALA A 120 -3.76 2.96 -10.83
N ILE A 121 -5.00 2.72 -10.40
CA ILE A 121 -5.90 3.78 -9.89
C ILE A 121 -5.31 4.38 -8.61
N LEU A 122 -4.94 3.52 -7.67
CA LEU A 122 -4.35 3.90 -6.38
C LEU A 122 -3.10 4.76 -6.60
N SER A 123 -2.10 4.26 -7.33
CA SER A 123 -0.82 4.97 -7.55
C SER A 123 -0.95 6.41 -8.07
N ARG A 124 -2.06 6.77 -8.74
CA ARG A 124 -2.26 8.11 -9.33
C ARG A 124 -3.30 8.98 -8.64
N ASN A 125 -4.33 8.40 -8.04
CA ASN A 125 -5.48 9.15 -7.49
C ASN A 125 -5.46 9.34 -5.97
N LEU A 126 -4.49 8.75 -5.29
CA LEU A 126 -4.34 8.88 -3.83
C LEU A 126 -4.06 10.29 -3.30
N PRO A 127 -3.31 11.17 -3.98
CA PRO A 127 -3.10 12.52 -3.47
C PRO A 127 -4.33 13.40 -3.77
N GLY A 128 -5.33 13.41 -2.89
CA GLY A 128 -6.15 14.63 -2.71
C GLY A 128 -7.67 14.56 -2.56
N VAL A 129 -8.35 13.40 -2.41
CA VAL A 129 -9.84 13.39 -2.41
C VAL A 129 -10.50 12.53 -1.31
N ALA A 130 -9.82 11.53 -0.75
CA ALA A 130 -10.40 10.62 0.24
C ALA A 130 -9.56 10.55 1.52
N SER A 131 -10.21 10.29 2.66
CA SER A 131 -9.48 9.96 3.89
C SER A 131 -8.72 8.65 3.68
N GLU A 132 -7.46 8.60 4.13
CA GLU A 132 -6.59 7.41 4.07
C GLU A 132 -7.29 6.16 4.62
N LYS A 133 -8.04 6.33 5.71
CA LYS A 133 -8.89 5.29 6.31
C LYS A 133 -9.91 4.74 5.31
N SER A 134 -10.59 5.60 4.57
CA SER A 134 -11.60 5.16 3.59
C SER A 134 -10.99 4.39 2.42
N VAL A 135 -9.75 4.71 2.04
CA VAL A 135 -9.02 3.95 1.01
C VAL A 135 -8.61 2.58 1.55
N TYR A 136 -8.12 2.54 2.79
CA TYR A 136 -7.77 1.29 3.46
C TYR A 136 -8.99 0.35 3.60
N ASP A 137 -10.12 0.89 4.07
CA ASP A 137 -11.38 0.16 4.19
C ASP A 137 -11.86 -0.37 2.83
N PHE A 138 -11.70 0.41 1.76
CA PHE A 138 -12.00 -0.04 0.39
C PHE A 138 -11.10 -1.21 -0.03
N VAL A 139 -9.79 -1.09 0.18
CA VAL A 139 -8.81 -2.12 -0.21
C VAL A 139 -9.09 -3.45 0.48
N LEU A 140 -9.45 -3.43 1.77
CA LEU A 140 -9.83 -4.65 2.50
C LEU A 140 -11.08 -5.29 1.90
N ARG A 141 -12.15 -4.52 1.71
CA ARG A 141 -13.39 -5.05 1.11
C ARG A 141 -13.16 -5.62 -0.29
N TRP A 142 -12.37 -4.92 -1.10
CA TRP A 142 -12.04 -5.37 -2.45
C TRP A 142 -11.27 -6.70 -2.41
N ALA A 143 -10.27 -6.81 -1.55
CA ALA A 143 -9.46 -8.01 -1.43
C ALA A 143 -10.26 -9.20 -0.89
N ASP A 144 -11.18 -8.96 0.05
CA ASP A 144 -12.11 -9.97 0.56
C ASP A 144 -13.04 -10.51 -0.54
N LEU A 145 -13.51 -9.65 -1.44
CA LEU A 145 -14.37 -10.06 -2.54
C LEU A 145 -13.61 -10.84 -3.62
N GLN A 146 -12.41 -10.38 -3.97
CA GLN A 146 -11.63 -10.93 -5.10
C GLN A 146 -10.84 -12.19 -4.73
N TYR A 147 -10.45 -12.34 -3.46
CA TYR A 147 -9.61 -13.43 -2.99
C TYR A 147 -10.21 -14.10 -1.74
N PRO A 148 -11.09 -15.11 -1.92
CA PRO A 148 -11.66 -15.86 -0.79
C PRO A 148 -10.60 -16.62 0.02
N ASN A 149 -9.47 -16.98 -0.61
CA ASN A 149 -8.34 -17.63 0.06
C ASN A 149 -7.57 -16.62 0.92
N SER A 150 -7.47 -16.88 2.22
CA SER A 150 -6.84 -15.97 3.18
C SER A 150 -5.35 -15.76 2.97
N GLU A 151 -4.60 -16.76 2.51
CA GLU A 151 -3.15 -16.64 2.28
C GLU A 151 -2.86 -15.80 1.05
N GLN A 152 -3.53 -16.11 -0.07
CA GLN A 152 -3.42 -15.34 -1.30
C GLN A 152 -3.86 -13.89 -1.10
N ARG A 153 -4.96 -13.68 -0.36
CA ARG A 153 -5.44 -12.34 0.01
C ARG A 153 -4.39 -11.57 0.82
N ARG A 154 -3.77 -12.22 1.82
CA ARG A 154 -2.72 -11.61 2.65
C ARG A 154 -1.50 -11.24 1.81
N GLU A 155 -1.09 -12.11 0.90
CA GLU A 155 0.01 -11.86 -0.03
C GLU A 155 -0.28 -10.61 -0.86
N ILE A 156 -1.38 -10.59 -1.62
CA ILE A 156 -1.76 -9.46 -2.49
C ILE A 156 -1.88 -8.13 -1.72
N LEU A 157 -2.47 -8.16 -0.53
CA LEU A 157 -2.55 -6.97 0.32
C LEU A 157 -1.15 -6.45 0.68
N SER A 158 -0.28 -7.34 1.16
CA SER A 158 1.07 -6.99 1.62
C SER A 158 2.01 -6.55 0.50
N SER A 159 1.99 -7.22 -0.66
CA SER A 159 2.95 -7.02 -1.75
C SER A 159 2.54 -5.91 -2.70
N SER A 160 1.24 -5.70 -2.91
CA SER A 160 0.75 -4.96 -4.08
C SER A 160 -0.14 -3.77 -3.74
N LEU A 161 -0.98 -3.85 -2.70
CA LEU A 161 -1.96 -2.80 -2.41
C LEU A 161 -1.53 -1.85 -1.29
N LEU A 162 -0.98 -2.38 -0.19
CA LEU A 162 -0.50 -1.56 0.93
C LEU A 162 0.65 -0.61 0.55
N PRO A 163 1.62 -0.98 -0.30
CA PRO A 163 2.65 -0.05 -0.76
C PRO A 163 2.09 1.11 -1.58
N MET A 164 0.92 0.93 -2.19
CA MET A 164 0.32 1.92 -3.08
C MET A 164 -0.46 2.98 -2.33
N VAL A 165 -1.07 2.64 -1.18
CA VAL A 165 -1.68 3.60 -0.26
C VAL A 165 -0.55 4.45 0.33
N PRO A 166 -0.36 5.74 -0.06
CA PRO A 166 0.59 6.57 0.61
C PRO A 166 0.03 6.76 2.00
N LEU A 167 0.52 5.96 2.94
CA LEU A 167 0.42 6.26 4.34
C LEU A 167 1.28 7.49 4.58
N ARG A 168 0.81 8.68 4.15
CA ARG A 168 1.40 9.98 4.50
C ARG A 168 1.30 10.25 6.01
N ARG A 169 0.81 9.28 6.78
CA ARG A 169 0.87 9.21 8.25
C ARG A 169 1.55 7.96 8.82
N SER A 170 2.24 7.14 8.02
CA SER A 170 3.06 6.04 8.54
C SER A 170 4.51 6.15 8.13
N MET A 171 5.37 6.16 9.13
CA MET A 171 6.73 5.71 8.96
C MET A 171 6.72 4.27 8.44
N THR A 172 7.70 3.97 7.60
CA THR A 172 7.89 2.73 6.85
C THR A 172 7.78 1.48 7.74
N ASN A 173 6.87 0.56 7.44
CA ASN A 173 6.94 -0.81 7.94
C ASN A 173 7.68 -1.66 6.90
N VAL A 174 8.90 -2.08 7.25
CA VAL A 174 9.43 -3.36 6.75
C VAL A 174 8.47 -4.43 7.24
N ILE A 175 7.97 -5.27 6.34
CA ILE A 175 7.17 -6.45 6.68
C ILE A 175 8.05 -7.32 7.62
N LEU A 176 7.75 -7.30 8.91
CA LEU A 176 8.30 -8.26 9.86
C LEU A 176 7.24 -9.34 10.06
N ILE A 177 7.66 -10.54 9.71
CA ILE A 177 7.10 -11.85 10.04
C ILE A 177 6.48 -11.80 11.45
N ASP A 178 5.35 -12.49 11.66
CA ASP A 178 4.71 -12.72 12.97
C ASP A 178 5.64 -13.54 13.87
N GLN A 179 6.69 -12.88 14.33
CA GLN A 179 7.69 -13.41 15.23
C GLN A 179 7.28 -13.06 16.66
N PRO A 180 7.69 -13.87 17.64
CA PRO A 180 7.57 -13.51 19.05
C PRO A 180 8.43 -12.30 19.44
N SER A 181 9.11 -11.65 18.49
CA SER A 181 10.01 -10.51 18.72
C SER A 181 9.97 -9.58 17.51
N CYS A 182 9.64 -8.31 17.72
CA CYS A 182 9.54 -7.29 16.68
C CYS A 182 10.32 -6.04 17.07
N ILE A 183 11.10 -5.50 16.14
CA ILE A 183 11.84 -4.25 16.31
C ILE A 183 11.31 -3.24 15.30
N ILE A 184 10.81 -2.10 15.79
CA ILE A 184 10.20 -1.05 14.99
C ILE A 184 10.94 0.25 15.22
N ASN A 185 11.33 0.92 14.13
CA ASN A 185 12.00 2.22 14.22
C ASN A 185 11.01 3.34 13.86
N PHE A 186 10.97 4.38 14.68
CA PHE A 186 10.22 5.60 14.50
C PHE A 186 11.16 6.81 14.39
N SER A 187 10.66 7.90 13.81
CA SER A 187 11.33 9.17 13.57
C SER A 187 10.31 10.29 13.75
N LEU A 188 10.41 11.03 14.85
CA LEU A 188 9.52 12.15 15.16
C LEU A 188 10.25 13.44 14.88
N LYS A 189 9.66 14.34 14.10
CA LYS A 189 10.24 15.67 13.92
C LYS A 189 10.19 16.48 15.22
N ARG A 190 11.18 17.33 15.44
CA ARG A 190 11.27 18.25 16.59
C ARG A 190 10.00 19.10 16.72
N GLU A 191 9.53 19.68 15.61
CA GLU A 191 8.29 20.48 15.53
C GLU A 191 7.05 19.76 16.09
N HIS A 192 7.00 18.43 15.93
CA HIS A 192 5.90 17.61 16.40
C HIS A 192 5.99 17.27 17.89
N CYS A 193 7.19 17.28 18.46
CA CYS A 193 7.37 17.02 19.89
C CYS A 193 6.75 18.15 20.73
N PHE A 194 6.73 19.39 20.22
CA PHE A 194 6.17 20.59 20.86
C PHE A 194 4.65 20.56 21.15
N GLY A 195 3.91 19.55 20.65
CA GLY A 195 2.50 19.37 20.98
C GLY A 195 1.55 20.28 20.19
N SER A 196 1.96 20.77 19.01
CA SER A 196 1.20 21.66 18.12
C SER A 196 0.01 21.00 17.41
N PHE A 197 -0.62 19.98 18.01
CA PHE A 197 -1.71 19.21 17.40
C PHE A 197 -3.06 19.46 18.08
N PRO A 198 -4.18 19.48 17.32
CA PRO A 198 -5.53 19.58 17.88
C PRO A 198 -5.91 18.47 18.86
N SER A 199 -5.25 17.30 18.78
CA SER A 199 -5.56 16.11 19.60
C SER A 199 -4.63 15.91 20.81
N GLY A 200 -3.64 16.79 21.02
CA GLY A 200 -2.70 16.72 22.16
C GLY A 200 -1.73 15.51 22.18
N SER A 201 -1.90 14.52 21.28
CA SER A 201 -1.06 13.32 21.18
C SER A 201 -0.89 12.88 19.73
N MET A 202 0.30 12.38 19.40
CA MET A 202 0.57 11.65 18.18
C MET A 202 0.44 10.15 18.42
N ARG A 203 0.05 9.42 17.38
CA ARG A 203 -0.02 7.96 17.39
C ARG A 203 0.66 7.42 16.15
N SER A 204 1.49 6.39 16.32
CA SER A 204 2.01 5.61 15.22
C SER A 204 0.90 4.75 14.63
N PRO A 205 1.09 4.28 13.39
CA PRO A 205 0.29 3.19 12.87
C PRO A 205 0.50 1.91 13.68
N PRO A 206 -0.47 0.99 13.61
CA PRO A 206 -0.39 -0.23 14.37
C PRO A 206 0.73 -1.12 13.83
N PHE A 207 1.41 -1.79 14.74
CA PHE A 207 2.35 -2.87 14.47
C PHE A 207 1.90 -4.11 15.25
N TYR A 208 2.25 -5.29 14.75
CA TYR A 208 1.80 -6.56 15.33
C TYR A 208 3.00 -7.37 15.78
N CYS A 209 2.88 -8.00 16.96
CA CYS A 209 3.86 -8.95 17.49
C CYS A 209 3.10 -10.14 18.09
N ALA A 210 3.42 -11.37 17.66
CA ALA A 210 2.71 -12.60 18.03
C ALA A 210 1.17 -12.44 18.03
N GLY A 211 0.62 -11.93 16.93
CA GLY A 211 -0.82 -11.68 16.76
C GLY A 211 -1.44 -10.58 17.67
N HIS A 212 -0.63 -9.80 18.39
CA HIS A 212 -1.09 -8.67 19.20
C HIS A 212 -0.83 -7.35 18.49
N GLY A 213 -1.87 -6.55 18.26
CA GLY A 213 -1.75 -5.20 17.73
C GLY A 213 -1.35 -4.19 18.80
N PHE A 214 -0.37 -3.35 18.46
CA PHE A 214 0.12 -2.25 19.30
C PHE A 214 0.29 -0.98 18.48
N PHE A 215 0.29 0.18 19.12
CA PHE A 215 0.74 1.43 18.52
C PHE A 215 1.48 2.29 19.55
N LEU A 216 2.47 3.07 19.10
CA LEU A 216 3.20 4.00 19.93
C LEU A 216 2.50 5.36 19.92
N SER A 217 2.16 5.89 21.10
CA SER A 217 1.69 7.25 21.26
C SER A 217 2.77 8.13 21.87
N ALA A 218 2.98 9.30 21.28
CA ALA A 218 3.87 10.33 21.79
C ALA A 218 3.06 11.58 22.15
N HIS A 219 3.20 12.09 23.36
CA HIS A 219 2.51 13.32 23.76
C HIS A 219 3.30 14.09 24.82
N ARG A 220 3.03 15.39 24.89
CA ARG A 220 3.52 16.23 25.97
C ARG A 220 2.52 16.20 27.11
N ARG A 221 2.99 15.88 28.31
CA ARG A 221 2.22 16.04 29.55
C ARG A 221 2.70 17.31 30.24
N MET A 222 1.78 18.25 30.50
CA MET A 222 2.12 19.54 31.12
C MET A 222 2.14 19.46 32.66
N GLU A 223 1.33 18.60 33.28
CA GLU A 223 1.14 18.51 34.74
C GLU A 223 1.30 17.07 35.27
N PRO A 224 1.85 16.85 36.47
CA PRO A 224 2.41 17.82 37.43
C PRO A 224 3.83 18.31 37.09
N SER A 225 4.50 17.68 36.13
CA SER A 225 5.81 18.08 35.60
C SER A 225 5.82 17.94 34.09
N ASN A 226 6.25 19.00 33.40
CA ASN A 226 6.35 19.03 31.96
C ASN A 226 7.27 17.90 31.45
N SER A 227 6.70 16.93 30.77
CA SER A 227 7.37 15.71 30.35
C SER A 227 6.94 15.27 28.95
N PHE A 228 7.87 14.67 28.23
CA PHE A 228 7.60 14.00 26.96
C PHE A 228 7.32 12.52 27.24
N VAL A 229 6.15 12.06 26.83
CA VAL A 229 5.65 10.73 27.17
C VAL A 229 5.56 9.87 25.90
N LEU A 230 6.14 8.68 25.96
CA LEU A 230 6.07 7.65 24.93
C LEU A 230 5.35 6.44 25.52
N ILE A 231 4.19 6.08 24.98
CA ILE A 231 3.36 4.98 25.47
C ILE A 231 3.05 4.02 24.34
N ILE A 232 3.36 2.74 24.53
CA ILE A 232 2.87 1.64 23.70
C ILE A 232 1.47 1.28 24.20
N GLN A 233 0.47 1.42 23.34
CA GLN A 233 -0.92 1.08 23.60
C GLN A 233 -1.31 -0.13 22.76
N LYS A 234 -2.19 -0.96 23.31
CA LYS A 234 -2.70 -2.16 22.63
C LYS A 234 -3.93 -1.80 21.80
N LEU A 235 -4.08 -2.40 20.62
CA LEU A 235 -5.31 -2.34 19.84
C LEU A 235 -6.39 -3.23 20.50
N GLU A 236 -7.66 -2.89 20.35
CA GLU A 236 -8.79 -3.69 20.85
C GLU A 236 -8.96 -4.98 20.05
N ASP A 237 -8.04 -5.93 20.21
CA ASP A 237 -8.06 -7.21 19.50
C ASP A 237 -8.13 -8.38 20.50
N LYS A 238 -8.87 -9.44 20.11
CA LYS A 238 -8.94 -10.72 20.83
C LYS A 238 -7.63 -11.50 20.63
N GLY A 239 -6.56 -11.09 21.31
CA GLY A 239 -5.25 -11.75 21.24
C GLY A 239 -5.35 -13.25 21.52
N LEU A 240 -4.86 -14.09 20.60
CA LEU A 240 -4.91 -15.55 20.72
C LEU A 240 -3.89 -16.12 21.72
N VAL A 241 -2.79 -15.40 22.01
CA VAL A 241 -1.66 -15.92 22.81
C VAL A 241 -1.55 -15.19 24.15
N ARG A 242 -1.65 -15.92 25.26
CA ARG A 242 -1.39 -15.38 26.60
C ARG A 242 0.10 -15.51 26.91
N GLY A 243 0.70 -14.46 27.47
CA GLY A 243 2.15 -14.42 27.64
C GLY A 243 2.67 -13.18 28.36
N THR A 244 3.99 -13.15 28.55
CA THR A 244 4.72 -11.96 28.98
C THR A 244 5.13 -11.14 27.76
N VAL A 245 5.18 -9.82 27.93
CA VAL A 245 5.58 -8.85 26.90
C VAL A 245 6.79 -8.10 27.44
N ASP A 246 7.97 -8.45 26.98
CA ASP A 246 9.21 -7.71 27.22
C ASP A 246 9.31 -6.58 26.20
N TYR A 247 9.55 -5.35 26.65
CA TYR A 247 9.66 -4.22 25.74
C TYR A 247 10.78 -3.25 26.11
N ASP A 248 11.46 -2.77 25.07
CA ASP A 248 12.50 -1.76 25.15
C ASP A 248 12.13 -0.57 24.27
N ILE A 249 12.37 0.63 24.77
CA ILE A 249 12.33 1.89 24.03
C ILE A 249 13.75 2.43 24.03
N GLU A 250 14.32 2.61 22.85
CA GLU A 250 15.66 3.13 22.64
C GLU A 250 15.58 4.40 21.79
N VAL A 251 16.55 5.29 21.98
CA VAL A 251 16.65 6.53 21.21
C VAL A 251 18.05 6.68 20.64
N LYS A 252 18.14 7.16 19.41
CA LYS A 252 19.43 7.42 18.77
C LYS A 252 20.00 8.74 19.28
N THR A 253 21.24 8.74 19.74
CA THR A 253 21.89 9.90 20.34
C THR A 253 23.10 10.37 19.53
N THR A 254 23.34 11.67 19.47
CA THR A 254 24.60 12.27 19.00
C THR A 254 25.60 12.36 20.16
N PRO A 255 26.92 12.28 19.90
CA PRO A 255 27.56 12.15 18.58
C PRO A 255 27.72 10.70 18.08
N SER A 256 27.44 9.69 18.91
CA SER A 256 27.70 8.28 18.58
C SER A 256 26.86 7.75 17.42
N LEU A 257 25.69 8.35 17.16
CA LEU A 257 24.70 7.85 16.21
C LEU A 257 24.28 6.40 16.51
N GLU A 258 24.36 5.99 17.77
CA GLU A 258 23.94 4.68 18.25
C GLU A 258 22.64 4.78 19.05
N PHE A 259 21.92 3.66 19.14
CA PHE A 259 20.70 3.57 19.95
C PHE A 259 21.07 3.29 21.40
N THR A 260 20.60 4.15 22.29
CA THR A 260 20.74 4.00 23.74
C THR A 260 19.38 3.65 24.32
N THR A 261 19.33 2.63 25.20
CA THR A 261 18.09 2.22 25.86
C THR A 261 17.60 3.31 26.81
N LEU A 262 16.42 3.87 26.51
CA LEU A 262 15.75 4.87 27.32
C LEU A 262 14.88 4.21 28.39
N TRP A 263 14.27 3.07 28.05
CA TRP A 263 13.40 2.33 28.95
C TRP A 263 13.35 0.85 28.58
N ARG A 264 13.30 -0.01 29.59
CA ARG A 264 13.16 -1.48 29.45
C ARG A 264 12.30 -1.99 30.59
N ARG A 265 11.19 -2.68 30.26
CA ARG A 265 10.32 -3.33 31.26
C ARG A 265 9.60 -4.53 30.66
N THR A 266 8.99 -5.32 31.54
CA THR A 266 8.13 -6.44 31.19
C THR A 266 6.70 -6.15 31.65
N THR A 267 5.73 -6.52 30.83
CA THR A 267 4.30 -6.51 31.14
C THR A 267 3.66 -7.84 30.71
N THR A 268 2.34 -7.94 30.71
CA THR A 268 1.59 -9.12 30.27
C THR A 268 0.71 -8.79 29.08
N THR A 269 0.38 -9.78 28.24
CA THR A 269 -0.55 -9.58 27.13
C THR A 269 -1.97 -9.22 27.58
N GLY A 270 -2.29 -9.43 28.86
CA GLY A 270 -3.54 -9.01 29.50
C GLY A 270 -3.57 -7.55 29.98
N CYS A 271 -2.46 -6.81 29.89
CA CYS A 271 -2.43 -5.40 30.26
C CYS A 271 -3.29 -4.56 29.30
N THR A 272 -4.33 -3.92 29.83
CA THR A 272 -5.21 -3.01 29.08
C THR A 272 -4.74 -1.55 29.13
N GLN A 273 -3.86 -1.23 30.09
CA GLN A 273 -3.26 0.10 30.19
C GLN A 273 -2.05 0.19 29.26
N GLY A 274 -1.85 1.37 28.67
CA GLY A 274 -0.64 1.66 27.89
C GLY A 274 0.61 1.64 28.76
N PHE A 275 1.71 1.13 28.23
CA PHE A 275 2.98 0.96 28.92
C PHE A 275 4.10 1.64 28.14
N GLY A 276 5.06 2.27 28.83
CA GLY A 276 6.09 3.05 28.16
C GLY A 276 6.93 3.85 29.15
N CYS A 277 7.39 5.02 28.72
CA CYS A 277 8.26 5.89 29.50
C CYS A 277 7.82 7.35 29.47
N SER A 278 8.28 8.10 30.47
CA SER A 278 8.11 9.54 30.57
C SER A 278 9.49 10.14 30.82
N VAL A 279 9.90 11.07 29.97
CA VAL A 279 11.19 11.76 30.07
C VAL A 279 10.93 13.22 30.40
N PRO A 280 11.70 13.85 31.31
CA PRO A 280 11.59 15.28 31.58
C PRO A 280 11.76 16.10 30.29
N TRP A 281 10.89 17.07 30.06
CA TRP A 281 10.92 17.89 28.85
C TRP A 281 12.24 18.64 28.66
N SER A 282 12.84 19.06 29.78
CA SER A 282 14.13 19.74 29.85
C SER A 282 15.30 18.90 29.35
N GLU A 283 15.18 17.56 29.34
CA GLU A 283 16.23 16.68 28.82
C GLU A 283 16.06 16.41 27.32
N VAL A 284 14.81 16.41 26.84
CA VAL A 284 14.52 16.02 25.46
C VAL A 284 14.68 17.17 24.49
N ILE A 285 14.22 18.38 24.83
CA ILE A 285 14.00 19.48 23.86
C ILE A 285 14.98 20.68 23.90
N PRO A 286 16.08 20.72 24.69
CA PRO A 286 17.10 21.76 24.47
C PRO A 286 17.53 21.89 23.00
N ASP A 287 17.89 23.08 22.55
CA ASP A 287 18.31 23.31 21.16
C ASP A 287 19.52 22.44 20.79
N ASP A 288 20.41 22.21 21.76
CA ASP A 288 21.59 21.34 21.74
C ASP A 288 21.31 19.88 22.16
N SER A 289 20.04 19.47 22.25
CA SER A 289 19.67 18.13 22.68
C SER A 289 20.34 17.05 21.84
N PRO A 290 21.03 16.08 22.49
CA PRO A 290 21.71 14.99 21.79
C PRO A 290 20.73 14.00 21.14
N PHE A 291 19.43 14.10 21.43
CA PHE A 291 18.42 13.18 20.91
C PHE A 291 17.92 13.54 19.50
N PHE A 292 18.22 14.74 19.00
CA PHE A 292 17.78 15.20 17.68
C PHE A 292 18.90 15.14 16.65
N ILE A 293 18.69 14.34 15.60
CA ILE A 293 19.57 14.21 14.44
C ILE A 293 18.77 14.71 13.23
N ASP A 294 19.29 15.70 12.49
CA ASP A 294 18.57 16.33 11.38
C ASP A 294 17.13 16.76 11.73
N ASP A 295 16.97 17.38 12.91
CA ASP A 295 15.69 17.80 13.50
C ASP A 295 14.68 16.66 13.73
N LYS A 296 15.17 15.41 13.88
CA LYS A 296 14.35 14.24 14.15
C LYS A 296 14.84 13.46 15.36
N LEU A 297 13.89 13.09 16.21
CA LEU A 297 14.05 12.12 17.28
C LEU A 297 13.86 10.71 16.70
N HIS A 298 14.92 9.93 16.63
CA HIS A 298 14.84 8.54 16.16
C HIS A 298 14.64 7.60 17.34
N ILE A 299 13.53 6.88 17.35
CA ILE A 299 13.12 5.97 18.43
C ILE A 299 13.14 4.56 17.88
N ARG A 300 13.60 3.59 18.64
CA ARG A 300 13.44 2.17 18.34
C ARG A 300 12.65 1.52 19.46
N VAL A 301 11.62 0.78 19.10
CA VAL A 301 10.83 -0.01 20.02
C VAL A 301 11.06 -1.48 19.70
N HIS A 302 11.52 -2.22 20.69
CA HIS A 302 11.62 -3.67 20.63
C HIS A 302 10.52 -4.26 21.51
N VAL A 303 9.70 -5.15 20.98
CA VAL A 303 8.67 -5.88 21.73
C VAL A 303 8.87 -7.37 21.49
N LYS A 304 9.00 -8.13 22.57
CA LYS A 304 9.11 -9.59 22.56
C LYS A 304 8.01 -10.19 23.41
N ILE A 305 7.23 -11.10 22.84
CA ILE A 305 6.17 -11.84 23.52
C ILE A 305 6.63 -13.27 23.76
N THR A 306 6.68 -13.67 25.02
CA THR A 306 6.95 -15.06 25.42
C THR A 306 5.63 -15.71 25.83
N PRO A 307 5.14 -16.74 25.11
CA PRO A 307 3.93 -17.45 25.48
C PRO A 307 4.06 -18.06 26.88
N GLN A 308 2.98 -18.05 27.66
CA GLN A 308 2.89 -18.91 28.84
C GLN A 308 2.73 -20.37 28.37
N PRO A 309 3.37 -21.34 29.06
CA PRO A 309 3.20 -22.76 28.79
C PRO A 309 1.77 -23.24 29.02
#